data_AF-A0A820DBQ2-F1
#
_entry.id   AF-A0A820DBQ2-F1
#
_cell.length_a   1.000
_cell.length_b   1.000
_cell.length_c   1.000
_cell.angle_alpha   90.00
_cell.angle_beta   90.00
_cell.angle_gamma   90.00
#
_symmetry.space_group_name_H-M   'P 1'
#
loop_
_entity.id
_entity.type
_entity.pdbx_description
1 polymer ?
#
loop_
_entity_poly.entity_id
_entity_poly.type
_entity_poly.pdbx_seq_one_letter_code
_entity_poly.pdbx_strand_id
1 'polypeptide(L)'
;MDDDDFDQVSQILFDGVDSLSNIGSPGTLIPITENTRAVLCSENFNNVIIVASQFDEGRCLVFAHNGYTKIFLNDETEDQDFVDNCRRWLARGHDAEFQSINDADSMDDVEQDGKILIWDGHYTKNDAFMSDLYAFLQQGGALICGATAWGWLQANDGKLLSDFPFTRFCDYIGVKITDNCIDCPDPIPFQPELVTFKNVYDIVQNLANDPDNIKYFTIVALAIKELDDTFPGISVETLQNIVMNADHDVIPSSNCPIQDKSCREQSTGICSILCVLPGIKAPGNCDELRRWPCISVCKPLASKHVRLNSAFGGLLFLESPEGEMNSITILLHHVVLTPTYDLTDPNRAKAWQYRRDHAQGLWADIAGQHIVFNVPSKSILHFDSIQLDRVLQFWDAVVIAHHELRGTEPKHRERIVCDEQPSFGYMRKDIGL
;
A
#
# COMPACT_ATOMS: atom_id res chain seq x y z
N MET A 1 24.91 -25.27 -12.34
CA MET A 1 24.86 -24.09 -11.45
C MET A 1 23.43 -24.08 -10.95
N ASP A 2 23.26 -24.38 -9.67
CA ASP A 2 21.98 -24.76 -9.05
C ASP A 2 21.15 -23.52 -8.66
N ASP A 3 19.87 -23.74 -8.33
CA ASP A 3 18.89 -22.72 -7.87
C ASP A 3 19.43 -21.78 -6.78
N ASP A 4 20.42 -22.22 -6.00
CA ASP A 4 21.13 -21.43 -4.97
C ASP A 4 21.82 -20.17 -5.52
N ASP A 5 22.24 -20.16 -6.80
CA ASP A 5 22.87 -19.01 -7.47
C ASP A 5 21.86 -17.87 -7.72
N PHE A 6 20.60 -18.23 -8.00
CA PHE A 6 19.57 -17.23 -8.29
C PHE A 6 19.11 -16.51 -7.01
N ASP A 7 19.01 -17.24 -5.90
CA ASP A 7 18.61 -16.68 -4.61
C ASP A 7 19.62 -15.69 -4.03
N GLN A 8 20.88 -15.76 -4.44
CA GLN A 8 21.96 -14.86 -4.00
C GLN A 8 22.36 -13.85 -5.06
N VAL A 9 21.55 -13.67 -6.12
CA VAL A 9 21.91 -12.85 -7.29
C VAL A 9 22.34 -11.43 -6.90
N SER A 10 21.67 -10.78 -5.93
CA SER A 10 22.08 -9.46 -5.47
C SER A 10 23.50 -9.45 -4.91
N GLN A 11 23.88 -10.44 -4.10
CA GLN A 11 25.22 -10.55 -3.52
C GLN A 11 26.26 -10.90 -4.56
N ILE A 12 25.90 -11.72 -5.56
CA ILE A 12 26.80 -12.10 -6.66
C ILE A 12 27.11 -10.89 -7.54
N LEU A 13 26.08 -10.11 -7.91
CA LEU A 13 26.25 -8.95 -8.78
C LEU A 13 27.02 -7.82 -8.09
N PHE A 14 26.91 -7.70 -6.77
CA PHE A 14 27.61 -6.72 -5.96
C PHE A 14 28.84 -7.29 -5.20
N ASP A 15 29.38 -8.45 -5.60
CA ASP A 15 30.60 -8.97 -4.98
C ASP A 15 31.77 -8.02 -5.23
N GLY A 16 32.32 -7.43 -4.15
CA GLY A 16 33.34 -6.39 -4.22
C GLY A 16 32.84 -5.00 -4.63
N VAL A 17 31.53 -4.78 -4.77
CA VAL A 17 30.93 -3.51 -5.19
C VAL A 17 30.05 -2.94 -4.07
N ASP A 18 30.43 -1.80 -3.52
CA ASP A 18 29.69 -1.14 -2.42
C ASP A 18 28.60 -0.19 -2.90
N SER A 19 28.64 0.25 -4.16
CA SER A 19 27.70 1.21 -4.75
C SER A 19 27.74 1.20 -6.27
N LEU A 20 26.69 1.70 -6.91
CA LEU A 20 26.59 1.87 -8.37
C LEU A 20 26.41 3.35 -8.71
N SER A 21 27.02 3.87 -9.77
CA SER A 21 26.79 5.27 -10.20
C SER A 21 25.30 5.57 -10.42
N ASN A 22 24.85 6.75 -10.03
CA ASN A 22 23.48 7.17 -10.30
C ASN A 22 23.36 7.72 -11.73
N ILE A 23 22.55 7.06 -12.57
CA ILE A 23 22.35 7.49 -13.96
C ILE A 23 20.93 8.00 -14.13
N GLY A 24 20.79 9.33 -14.14
CA GLY A 24 19.51 10.02 -14.32
C GLY A 24 18.61 9.90 -13.08
N SER A 25 17.29 9.89 -13.31
CA SER A 25 16.30 9.66 -12.27
C SER A 25 15.57 8.35 -12.58
N PRO A 26 15.95 7.22 -11.95
CA PRO A 26 15.30 5.95 -12.23
C PRO A 26 13.83 5.94 -11.82
N GLY A 27 13.08 5.01 -12.39
CA GLY A 27 11.74 4.69 -11.92
C GLY A 27 11.76 3.64 -10.81
N THR A 28 10.67 2.88 -10.70
CA THR A 28 10.58 1.73 -9.79
C THR A 28 10.15 0.48 -10.55
N LEU A 29 10.75 -0.65 -10.20
CA LEU A 29 10.36 -1.98 -10.66
C LEU A 29 9.70 -2.77 -9.53
N ILE A 30 8.88 -3.75 -9.88
CA ILE A 30 8.27 -4.66 -8.92
C ILE A 30 8.52 -6.10 -9.39
N PRO A 31 9.39 -6.88 -8.71
CA PRO A 31 9.58 -8.30 -8.99
C PRO A 31 8.34 -9.08 -8.55
N ILE A 32 7.62 -9.73 -9.47
CA ILE A 32 6.30 -10.34 -9.17
C ILE A 32 6.40 -11.83 -8.86
N THR A 33 7.09 -12.59 -9.72
CA THR A 33 7.04 -14.06 -9.72
C THR A 33 8.13 -14.68 -8.86
N GLU A 34 7.99 -15.96 -8.52
CA GLU A 34 9.02 -16.75 -7.82
C GLU A 34 10.37 -16.80 -8.54
N ASN A 35 10.40 -16.47 -9.84
CA ASN A 35 11.59 -16.41 -10.68
C ASN A 35 12.11 -14.98 -10.88
N THR A 36 11.73 -14.04 -10.01
CA THR A 36 12.28 -12.67 -10.00
C THR A 36 12.88 -12.32 -8.65
N ARG A 37 13.95 -11.50 -8.65
CA ARG A 37 14.64 -11.03 -7.46
C ARG A 37 14.94 -9.54 -7.57
N ALA A 38 14.65 -8.77 -6.51
CA ALA A 38 15.21 -7.44 -6.37
C ALA A 38 16.74 -7.54 -6.25
N VAL A 39 17.46 -6.72 -7.02
CA VAL A 39 18.94 -6.71 -7.06
C VAL A 39 19.51 -5.47 -6.39
N LEU A 40 18.92 -4.31 -6.67
CA LEU A 40 19.32 -3.03 -6.08
C LEU A 40 18.07 -2.21 -5.76
N CYS A 41 18.02 -1.70 -4.54
CA CYS A 41 17.06 -0.69 -4.11
C CYS A 41 17.80 0.63 -3.86
N SER A 42 17.11 1.75 -4.02
CA SER A 42 17.57 3.05 -3.51
C SER A 42 17.44 3.10 -1.97
N GLU A 43 17.27 4.28 -1.38
CA GLU A 43 17.17 4.54 0.07
C GLU A 43 16.17 3.66 0.85
N ASN A 44 15.22 3.01 0.18
CA ASN A 44 14.28 2.06 0.79
C ASN A 44 13.88 0.94 -0.18
N PHE A 45 13.39 -0.17 0.37
CA PHE A 45 13.05 -1.39 -0.37
C PHE A 45 11.85 -1.24 -1.34
N ASN A 46 11.07 -0.15 -1.30
CA ASN A 46 10.03 0.10 -2.30
C ASN A 46 10.60 0.64 -3.60
N ASN A 47 11.81 1.21 -3.57
CA ASN A 47 12.44 1.88 -4.69
C ASN A 47 13.41 0.92 -5.40
N VAL A 48 12.88 -0.15 -5.98
CA VAL A 48 13.68 -1.16 -6.69
C VAL A 48 14.13 -0.61 -8.04
N ILE A 49 15.43 -0.56 -8.27
CA ILE A 49 16.05 -0.01 -9.48
C ILE A 49 16.45 -1.13 -10.44
N ILE A 50 16.89 -2.27 -9.90
CA ILE A 50 17.35 -3.41 -10.69
C ILE A 50 16.60 -4.65 -10.24
N VAL A 51 16.06 -5.40 -11.21
CA VAL A 51 15.43 -6.70 -10.98
C VAL A 51 16.12 -7.74 -11.85
N ALA A 52 16.51 -8.86 -11.25
CA ALA A 52 16.89 -10.07 -11.97
C ALA A 52 15.65 -10.92 -12.23
N SER A 53 15.53 -11.44 -13.45
CA SER A 53 14.49 -12.41 -13.82
C SER A 53 15.13 -13.64 -14.47
N GLN A 54 14.68 -14.82 -14.05
CA GLN A 54 14.94 -16.07 -14.73
C GLN A 54 13.70 -16.47 -15.51
N PHE A 55 13.79 -16.43 -16.83
CA PHE A 55 12.67 -16.71 -17.73
C PHE A 55 12.93 -18.01 -18.48
N ASP A 56 12.27 -19.09 -18.05
CA ASP A 56 12.64 -20.46 -18.40
C ASP A 56 14.15 -20.70 -18.13
N GLU A 57 14.92 -21.04 -19.15
CA GLU A 57 16.38 -21.21 -19.05
C GLU A 57 17.14 -19.89 -19.22
N GLY A 58 16.49 -18.76 -19.50
CA GLY A 58 17.15 -17.47 -19.74
C GLY A 58 17.41 -16.65 -18.48
N ARG A 59 18.33 -15.68 -18.56
CA ARG A 59 18.59 -14.71 -17.48
C ARG A 59 18.46 -13.28 -18.00
N CYS A 60 17.71 -12.45 -17.28
CA CYS A 60 17.50 -11.04 -17.59
C CYS A 60 17.89 -10.15 -16.42
N LEU A 61 18.54 -9.01 -16.70
CA LEU A 61 18.61 -7.87 -15.78
C LEU A 61 17.78 -6.72 -16.34
N VAL A 62 16.83 -6.24 -15.54
CA VAL A 62 15.93 -5.14 -15.88
C VAL A 62 16.29 -3.92 -15.04
N PHE A 63 16.51 -2.79 -15.69
CA PHE A 63 16.86 -1.52 -15.06
C PHE A 63 15.71 -0.52 -15.19
N ALA A 64 15.42 0.20 -14.10
CA ALA A 64 14.37 1.21 -14.03
C ALA A 64 14.70 2.52 -14.77
N HIS A 65 15.85 2.59 -15.44
CA HIS A 65 16.27 3.70 -16.27
C HIS A 65 17.10 3.16 -17.44
N ASN A 66 16.80 3.62 -18.66
CA ASN A 66 17.51 3.15 -19.84
C ASN A 66 18.99 3.54 -19.87
N GLY A 67 19.39 4.61 -19.19
CA GLY A 67 20.78 5.05 -19.13
C GLY A 67 21.75 3.99 -18.61
N TYR A 68 21.30 3.08 -17.75
CA TYR A 68 22.10 1.99 -17.22
C TYR A 68 22.52 0.97 -18.29
N THR A 69 21.77 0.81 -19.39
CA THR A 69 22.17 -0.15 -20.43
C THR A 69 23.48 0.26 -21.12
N LYS A 70 23.84 1.55 -21.05
CA LYS A 70 25.02 2.11 -21.71
C LYS A 70 26.33 1.77 -21.00
N ILE A 71 26.31 1.47 -19.69
CA ILE A 71 27.54 1.13 -18.95
C ILE A 71 28.15 -0.17 -19.46
N PHE A 72 27.31 -1.11 -19.93
CA PHE A 72 27.73 -2.40 -20.47
C PHE A 72 28.34 -2.30 -21.89
N LEU A 73 28.20 -1.14 -22.54
CA LEU A 73 28.79 -0.84 -23.84
C LEU A 73 29.98 0.11 -23.72
N ASN A 74 30.41 0.44 -22.50
CA ASN A 74 31.49 1.38 -22.23
C ASN A 74 32.63 0.69 -21.47
N ASP A 75 33.75 0.44 -22.15
CA ASP A 75 34.94 -0.19 -21.56
C ASP A 75 35.65 0.67 -20.50
N GLU A 76 35.29 1.96 -20.38
CA GLU A 76 35.85 2.90 -19.41
C GLU A 76 34.84 3.26 -18.31
N THR A 77 33.86 2.40 -18.02
CA THR A 77 32.88 2.68 -16.94
C THR A 77 33.53 2.64 -15.56
N GLU A 78 33.09 3.53 -14.65
CA GLU A 78 33.50 3.51 -13.24
C GLU A 78 32.93 2.29 -12.49
N ASP A 79 31.85 1.70 -13.02
CA ASP A 79 31.15 0.52 -12.48
C ASP A 79 31.67 -0.83 -13.06
N GLN A 80 32.95 -0.91 -13.44
CA GLN A 80 33.48 -2.06 -14.20
C GLN A 80 33.34 -3.41 -13.45
N ASP A 81 33.59 -3.42 -12.14
CA ASP A 81 33.48 -4.63 -11.33
C ASP A 81 32.03 -5.16 -11.31
N PHE A 82 31.04 -4.27 -11.25
CA PHE A 82 29.62 -4.63 -11.36
C PHE A 82 29.29 -5.18 -12.75
N VAL A 83 29.81 -4.57 -13.82
CA VAL A 83 29.64 -5.04 -15.20
C VAL A 83 30.22 -6.44 -15.40
N ASP A 84 31.39 -6.71 -14.82
CA ASP A 84 32.06 -8.01 -14.91
C ASP A 84 31.29 -9.09 -14.14
N ASN A 85 30.78 -8.76 -12.95
CA ASN A 85 29.90 -9.65 -12.18
C ASN A 85 28.61 -9.96 -12.96
N CYS A 86 27.98 -8.95 -13.56
CA CYS A 86 26.81 -9.13 -14.43
C CYS A 86 27.11 -10.05 -15.60
N ARG A 87 28.24 -9.84 -16.31
CA ARG A 87 28.66 -10.69 -17.43
C ARG A 87 28.80 -12.14 -16.99
N ARG A 88 29.51 -12.39 -15.90
CA ARG A 88 29.75 -13.72 -15.35
C ARG A 88 28.44 -14.40 -14.96
N TRP A 89 27.54 -13.71 -14.28
CA TRP A 89 26.27 -14.28 -13.85
C TRP A 89 25.33 -14.55 -15.05
N LEU A 90 25.16 -13.59 -15.96
CA LEU A 90 24.31 -13.75 -17.15
C LEU A 90 24.79 -14.87 -18.06
N ALA A 91 26.10 -14.97 -18.30
CA ALA A 91 26.71 -16.01 -19.12
C ALA A 91 26.96 -17.33 -18.37
N ARG A 92 26.55 -17.45 -17.10
CA ARG A 92 26.80 -18.65 -16.26
C ARG A 92 28.28 -19.05 -16.19
N GLY A 93 29.17 -18.06 -16.21
CA GLY A 93 30.62 -18.23 -16.20
C GLY A 93 31.24 -18.58 -17.55
N HIS A 94 30.46 -18.69 -18.63
CA HIS A 94 31.00 -18.77 -19.98
C HIS A 94 31.53 -17.42 -20.44
N ASP A 95 32.44 -17.44 -21.42
CA ASP A 95 32.89 -16.22 -22.08
C ASP A 95 31.76 -15.67 -22.95
N ALA A 96 31.49 -14.38 -22.83
CA ALA A 96 30.41 -13.73 -23.55
C ALA A 96 30.67 -12.24 -23.77
N GLU A 97 30.26 -11.76 -24.94
CA GLU A 97 30.39 -10.35 -25.31
C GLU A 97 29.03 -9.65 -25.27
N PHE A 98 29.05 -8.39 -24.87
CA PHE A 98 27.87 -7.54 -24.89
C PHE A 98 27.56 -7.09 -26.32
N GLN A 99 26.28 -7.18 -26.71
CA GLN A 99 25.82 -6.73 -28.01
C GLN A 99 24.55 -5.90 -27.89
N SER A 100 24.61 -4.65 -28.33
CA SER A 100 23.42 -3.82 -28.49
C SER A 100 22.53 -4.37 -29.59
N ILE A 101 21.23 -4.48 -29.31
CA ILE A 101 20.22 -4.84 -30.30
C ILE A 101 19.30 -3.66 -30.64
N ASN A 102 19.62 -2.44 -30.21
CA ASN A 102 18.75 -1.26 -30.40
C ASN A 102 18.46 -0.96 -31.88
N ASP A 103 19.47 -1.11 -32.75
CA ASP A 103 19.36 -0.82 -34.18
C ASP A 103 18.98 -2.05 -35.04
N ALA A 104 18.77 -3.22 -34.42
CA ALA A 104 18.40 -4.44 -35.15
C ALA A 104 16.89 -4.48 -35.45
N ASP A 105 16.52 -4.73 -36.70
CA ASP A 105 15.12 -4.84 -37.14
C ASP A 105 14.57 -6.28 -37.04
N SER A 106 15.45 -7.28 -37.07
CA SER A 106 15.16 -8.71 -36.93
C SER A 106 16.15 -9.39 -35.99
N MET A 107 15.75 -10.50 -35.35
CA MET A 107 16.68 -11.32 -34.58
C MET A 107 17.60 -12.20 -35.43
N ASP A 108 17.27 -12.37 -36.72
CA ASP A 108 18.16 -12.99 -37.70
C ASP A 108 19.41 -12.15 -37.99
N ASP A 109 19.35 -10.83 -37.75
CA ASP A 109 20.46 -9.90 -37.97
C ASP A 109 21.42 -9.80 -36.77
N VAL A 110 21.12 -10.53 -35.69
CA VAL A 110 21.85 -10.45 -34.43
C VAL A 110 22.61 -11.75 -34.20
N GLU A 111 23.90 -11.61 -33.89
CA GLU A 111 24.70 -12.73 -33.42
C GLU A 111 24.23 -13.10 -32.00
N GLN A 112 23.95 -14.38 -31.77
CA GLN A 112 23.37 -14.86 -30.52
C GLN A 112 24.36 -15.74 -29.75
N ASP A 113 25.27 -16.43 -30.45
CA ASP A 113 26.21 -17.35 -29.81
C ASP A 113 27.29 -16.59 -29.04
N GLY A 114 27.45 -16.93 -27.76
CA GLY A 114 28.37 -16.23 -26.86
C GLY A 114 28.03 -14.76 -26.65
N LYS A 115 26.76 -14.34 -26.83
CA LYS A 115 26.34 -12.95 -26.66
C LYS A 115 25.41 -12.75 -25.47
N ILE A 116 25.58 -11.62 -24.81
CA ILE A 116 24.60 -11.03 -23.90
C ILE A 116 23.99 -9.84 -24.63
N LEU A 117 22.69 -9.92 -24.91
CA LEU A 117 21.99 -8.88 -25.65
C LEU A 117 21.70 -7.69 -24.74
N ILE A 118 21.78 -6.48 -25.28
CA ILE A 118 21.50 -5.23 -24.58
C ILE A 118 20.41 -4.48 -25.31
N TRP A 119 19.34 -4.14 -24.61
CA TRP A 119 18.19 -3.44 -25.17
C TRP A 119 17.78 -2.24 -24.32
N ASP A 120 17.89 -1.05 -24.90
CA ASP A 120 17.18 0.13 -24.41
C ASP A 120 15.71 0.03 -24.84
N GLY A 121 14.83 -0.15 -23.85
CA GLY A 121 13.40 -0.38 -24.06
C GLY A 121 12.64 0.78 -24.69
N HIS A 122 13.26 1.95 -24.88
CA HIS A 122 12.68 3.02 -25.70
C HIS A 122 12.76 2.72 -27.21
N TYR A 123 13.66 1.84 -27.64
CA TYR A 123 13.73 1.40 -29.04
C TYR A 123 12.72 0.29 -29.26
N THR A 124 11.55 0.67 -29.78
CA THR A 124 10.44 -0.25 -30.02
C THR A 124 10.80 -1.34 -31.02
N LYS A 125 10.44 -2.58 -30.71
CA LYS A 125 10.59 -3.75 -31.59
C LYS A 125 9.22 -4.23 -32.06
N ASN A 126 9.17 -4.80 -33.25
CA ASN A 126 7.93 -5.38 -33.79
C ASN A 126 7.61 -6.72 -33.11
N ASP A 127 6.38 -7.21 -33.27
CA ASP A 127 5.92 -8.45 -32.60
C ASP A 127 6.75 -9.69 -32.98
N ALA A 128 7.25 -9.77 -34.22
CA ALA A 128 8.08 -10.90 -34.66
C ALA A 128 9.43 -10.90 -33.94
N PHE A 129 10.10 -9.75 -33.89
CA PHE A 129 11.34 -9.57 -33.14
C PHE A 129 11.15 -9.93 -31.67
N MET A 130 10.06 -9.45 -31.04
CA MET A 130 9.76 -9.77 -29.64
C MET A 130 9.54 -11.27 -29.44
N SER A 131 8.82 -11.93 -30.35
CA SER A 131 8.62 -13.38 -30.33
C SER A 131 9.94 -14.15 -30.37
N ASP A 132 10.87 -13.74 -31.24
CA ASP A 132 12.18 -14.38 -31.36
C ASP A 132 13.08 -14.08 -30.17
N LEU A 133 13.01 -12.85 -29.62
CA LEU A 133 13.71 -12.49 -28.38
C LEU A 133 13.21 -13.34 -27.19
N TYR A 134 11.89 -13.58 -27.10
CA TYR A 134 11.37 -14.51 -26.11
C TYR A 134 11.93 -15.91 -26.33
N ALA A 135 11.89 -16.44 -27.56
CA ALA A 135 12.43 -17.77 -27.85
C ALA A 135 13.94 -17.88 -27.53
N PHE A 136 14.73 -16.83 -27.75
CA PHE A 136 16.13 -16.75 -27.36
C PHE A 136 16.30 -16.88 -25.84
N LEU A 137 15.52 -16.12 -25.06
CA LEU A 137 15.53 -16.22 -23.60
C LEU A 137 15.12 -17.63 -23.14
N GLN A 138 14.06 -18.21 -23.71
CA GLN A 138 13.59 -19.54 -23.35
C GLN A 138 14.64 -20.64 -23.57
N GLN A 139 15.54 -20.44 -24.53
CA GLN A 139 16.60 -21.38 -24.90
C GLN A 139 17.90 -21.19 -24.11
N GLY A 140 17.94 -20.28 -23.13
CA GLY A 140 19.12 -20.06 -22.31
C GLY A 140 19.76 -18.69 -22.45
N GLY A 141 19.23 -17.85 -23.33
CA GLY A 141 19.78 -16.54 -23.67
C GLY A 141 19.86 -15.57 -22.49
N ALA A 142 20.74 -14.58 -22.65
CA ALA A 142 21.01 -13.55 -21.65
C ALA A 142 20.67 -12.15 -22.18
N LEU A 143 19.97 -11.36 -21.37
CA LEU A 143 19.53 -10.01 -21.75
C LEU A 143 19.75 -9.01 -20.62
N ILE A 144 20.23 -7.84 -20.98
CA ILE A 144 20.21 -6.64 -20.16
C ILE A 144 19.25 -5.67 -20.83
N CYS A 145 18.29 -5.14 -20.08
CA CYS A 145 17.36 -4.18 -20.62
C CYS A 145 16.96 -3.11 -19.61
N GLY A 146 16.49 -1.97 -20.09
CA GLY A 146 16.00 -0.91 -19.23
C GLY A 146 15.27 0.17 -19.98
N ALA A 147 14.33 0.83 -19.30
CA ALA A 147 13.56 1.93 -19.85
C ALA A 147 13.19 2.93 -18.76
N THR A 148 12.98 4.18 -19.16
CA THR A 148 12.56 5.27 -18.27
C THR A 148 11.08 5.55 -18.49
N ALA A 149 10.22 4.76 -17.85
CA ALA A 149 8.77 4.77 -18.08
C ALA A 149 8.12 6.13 -17.83
N TRP A 150 8.44 6.80 -16.72
CA TRP A 150 7.92 8.14 -16.41
C TRP A 150 8.30 9.15 -17.50
N GLY A 151 9.52 9.06 -18.05
CA GLY A 151 9.99 9.94 -19.13
C GLY A 151 9.26 9.65 -20.44
N TRP A 152 8.98 8.38 -20.74
CA TRP A 152 8.15 8.00 -21.88
C TRP A 152 6.72 8.56 -21.75
N LEU A 153 6.10 8.45 -20.57
CA LEU A 153 4.76 8.99 -20.32
C LEU A 153 4.72 10.51 -20.50
N GLN A 154 5.73 11.23 -20.00
CA GLN A 154 5.86 12.68 -20.21
C GLN A 154 6.01 13.07 -21.69
N ALA A 155 6.66 12.23 -22.49
CA ALA A 155 6.83 12.47 -23.92
C ALA A 155 5.61 12.04 -24.76
N ASN A 156 4.67 11.29 -24.18
CA ASN A 156 3.54 10.67 -24.87
C ASN A 156 2.21 11.02 -24.19
N ASP A 157 1.81 12.28 -24.29
CA ASP A 157 0.57 12.81 -23.70
C ASP A 157 -0.66 11.93 -24.02
N GLY A 158 -1.40 11.56 -22.96
CA GLY A 158 -2.64 10.77 -23.07
C GLY A 158 -2.43 9.27 -23.24
N LYS A 159 -1.19 8.78 -23.23
CA LYS A 159 -0.88 7.35 -23.18
C LYS A 159 -0.89 6.83 -21.75
N LEU A 160 -1.24 5.56 -21.61
CA LEU A 160 -1.14 4.80 -20.37
C LEU A 160 0.18 4.03 -20.33
N LEU A 161 0.61 3.60 -19.14
CA LEU A 161 1.81 2.78 -19.01
C LEU A 161 1.67 1.43 -19.76
N SER A 162 0.44 0.92 -19.87
CA SER A 162 0.12 -0.27 -20.68
C SER A 162 0.26 -0.06 -22.19
N ASP A 163 0.28 1.19 -22.67
CA ASP A 163 0.57 1.50 -24.07
C ASP A 163 2.08 1.47 -24.37
N PHE A 164 2.94 1.45 -23.34
CA PHE A 164 4.39 1.43 -23.52
C PHE A 164 4.86 0.00 -23.85
N PRO A 165 5.45 -0.27 -25.04
CA PRO A 165 5.79 -1.64 -25.44
C PRO A 165 6.73 -2.37 -24.48
N PHE A 166 7.62 -1.65 -23.80
CA PHE A 166 8.51 -2.22 -22.80
C PHE A 166 7.77 -2.79 -21.59
N THR A 167 6.63 -2.19 -21.20
CA THR A 167 5.77 -2.71 -20.13
C THR A 167 5.32 -4.13 -20.44
N ARG A 168 4.90 -4.41 -21.67
CA ARG A 168 4.47 -5.75 -22.10
C ARG A 168 5.60 -6.78 -22.04
N PHE A 169 6.82 -6.36 -22.36
CA PHE A 169 7.99 -7.22 -22.20
C PHE A 169 8.26 -7.57 -20.75
N CYS A 170 8.34 -6.55 -19.88
CA CYS A 170 8.55 -6.73 -18.44
C CYS A 170 7.50 -7.66 -17.84
N ASP A 171 6.22 -7.44 -18.16
CA ASP A 171 5.11 -8.27 -17.71
C ASP A 171 5.31 -9.76 -18.05
N TYR A 172 5.79 -10.03 -19.26
CA TYR A 172 6.02 -11.38 -19.74
C TYR A 172 7.14 -12.10 -18.97
N ILE A 173 8.18 -11.37 -18.55
CA ILE A 173 9.28 -11.90 -17.74
C ILE A 173 9.04 -11.76 -16.22
N GLY A 174 7.82 -11.44 -15.80
CA GLY A 174 7.43 -11.41 -14.39
C GLY A 174 7.87 -10.15 -13.61
N VAL A 175 8.18 -9.06 -14.31
CA VAL A 175 8.58 -7.78 -13.71
C VAL A 175 7.54 -6.72 -14.07
N LYS A 176 7.06 -5.96 -13.08
CA LYS A 176 6.23 -4.78 -13.36
C LYS A 176 7.10 -3.53 -13.35
N ILE A 177 6.89 -2.64 -14.31
CA ILE A 177 7.46 -1.28 -14.31
C ILE A 177 6.38 -0.33 -13.81
N THR A 178 6.76 0.72 -13.07
CA THR A 178 5.82 1.74 -12.59
C THR A 178 6.03 3.08 -13.29
N ASP A 179 5.09 4.00 -13.10
CA ASP A 179 5.15 5.40 -13.53
C ASP A 179 5.92 6.31 -12.55
N ASN A 180 6.51 5.75 -11.49
CA ASN A 180 7.26 6.52 -10.51
C ASN A 180 8.54 7.09 -11.12
N CYS A 181 8.95 8.24 -10.59
CA CYS A 181 10.28 8.82 -10.75
C CYS A 181 10.86 9.00 -9.35
N ILE A 182 12.06 8.47 -9.12
CA ILE A 182 12.73 8.55 -7.82
C ILE A 182 14.05 9.31 -7.94
N ASP A 183 14.33 10.13 -6.93
CA ASP A 183 15.65 10.70 -6.73
C ASP A 183 16.50 9.70 -5.95
N CYS A 184 17.74 9.50 -6.41
CA CYS A 184 18.69 8.59 -5.77
C CYS A 184 19.96 9.34 -5.36
N PRO A 185 20.64 8.91 -4.28
CA PRO A 185 21.98 9.39 -3.99
C PRO A 185 22.95 9.02 -5.12
N ASP A 186 24.06 9.74 -5.23
CA ASP A 186 25.11 9.45 -6.19
C ASP A 186 26.47 9.32 -5.47
N PRO A 187 27.08 8.12 -5.43
CA PRO A 187 26.59 6.86 -5.99
C PRO A 187 25.43 6.25 -5.16
N ILE A 188 24.70 5.30 -5.74
CA ILE A 188 23.63 4.54 -5.10
C ILE A 188 24.26 3.41 -4.26
N PRO A 189 24.17 3.44 -2.92
CA PRO A 189 24.79 2.43 -2.08
C PRO A 189 24.09 1.07 -2.23
N PHE A 190 24.88 0.00 -2.28
CA PHE A 190 24.36 -1.35 -2.15
C PHE A 190 24.06 -1.64 -0.68
N GLN A 191 22.79 -1.88 -0.37
CA GLN A 191 22.30 -2.14 0.99
C GLN A 191 21.63 -3.52 1.03
N PRO A 192 22.37 -4.59 1.39
CA PRO A 192 21.86 -5.96 1.44
C PRO A 192 20.57 -6.12 2.25
N GLU A 193 20.40 -5.31 3.30
CA GLU A 193 19.21 -5.30 4.15
C GLU A 193 17.93 -4.86 3.42
N LEU A 194 18.06 -4.03 2.37
CA LEU A 194 16.94 -3.54 1.58
C LEU A 194 16.50 -4.54 0.50
N VAL A 195 17.41 -5.41 0.04
CA VAL A 195 17.13 -6.47 -0.95
C VAL A 195 16.76 -7.81 -0.29
N THR A 196 16.35 -7.78 0.97
CA THR A 196 15.90 -8.97 1.72
C THR A 196 14.58 -9.54 1.22
N PHE A 197 13.76 -8.77 0.52
CA PHE A 197 12.56 -9.27 -0.14
C PHE A 197 12.91 -9.78 -1.54
N LYS A 198 12.40 -10.97 -1.89
CA LYS A 198 12.68 -11.58 -3.19
C LYS A 198 11.77 -10.98 -4.27
N ASN A 199 10.47 -11.08 -4.04
CA ASN A 199 9.42 -10.72 -4.98
C ASN A 199 8.08 -10.58 -4.23
N VAL A 200 7.05 -10.10 -4.93
CA VAL A 200 5.70 -9.95 -4.37
C VAL A 200 5.14 -11.30 -3.92
N TYR A 201 5.40 -12.39 -4.63
CA TYR A 201 4.95 -13.73 -4.23
C TYR A 201 5.51 -14.14 -2.86
N ASP A 202 6.81 -13.96 -2.62
CA ASP A 202 7.48 -14.21 -1.35
C ASP A 202 6.94 -13.31 -0.23
N ILE A 203 6.73 -12.03 -0.52
CA ILE A 203 6.11 -11.09 0.42
C ILE A 203 4.73 -11.56 0.85
N VAL A 204 3.91 -12.01 -0.08
CA VAL A 204 2.56 -12.50 0.20
C VAL A 204 2.60 -13.72 1.13
N GLN A 205 3.50 -14.67 0.87
CA GLN A 205 3.69 -15.82 1.75
C GLN A 205 4.20 -15.41 3.13
N ASN A 206 5.10 -14.43 3.20
CA ASN A 206 5.62 -13.90 4.45
C ASN A 206 4.57 -13.14 5.26
N LEU A 207 3.74 -12.31 4.62
CA LEU A 207 2.63 -11.60 5.27
C LEU A 207 1.54 -12.56 5.80
N ALA A 208 1.35 -13.71 5.16
CA ALA A 208 0.45 -14.74 5.69
C ALA A 208 0.99 -15.36 7.00
N ASN A 209 2.31 -15.43 7.15
CA ASN A 209 2.98 -15.99 8.33
C ASN A 209 3.25 -14.96 9.42
N ASP A 210 3.50 -13.71 9.04
CA ASP A 210 3.74 -12.55 9.90
C ASP A 210 2.96 -11.33 9.37
N PRO A 211 1.65 -11.23 9.70
CA PRO A 211 0.78 -10.13 9.29
C PRO A 211 1.26 -8.75 9.72
N ASP A 212 2.16 -8.68 10.71
CA ASP A 212 2.67 -7.45 11.31
C ASP A 212 3.94 -6.93 10.59
N ASN A 213 4.41 -7.62 9.53
CA ASN A 213 5.57 -7.19 8.72
C ASN A 213 5.21 -6.08 7.72
N ILE A 214 4.78 -4.96 8.29
CA ILE A 214 4.09 -3.88 7.60
C ILE A 214 4.98 -3.14 6.58
N LYS A 215 6.30 -3.22 6.69
CA LYS A 215 7.20 -2.56 5.72
C LYS A 215 6.85 -3.01 4.29
N TYR A 216 6.44 -4.25 4.10
CA TYR A 216 6.05 -4.76 2.78
C TYR A 216 4.69 -4.28 2.28
N PHE A 217 3.88 -3.58 3.07
CA PHE A 217 2.56 -3.15 2.62
C PHE A 217 2.62 -2.14 1.48
N THR A 218 3.60 -1.24 1.48
CA THR A 218 3.73 -0.25 0.41
C THR A 218 4.04 -0.90 -0.94
N ILE A 219 4.99 -1.84 -0.98
CA ILE A 219 5.30 -2.57 -2.23
C ILE A 219 4.15 -3.50 -2.64
N VAL A 220 3.39 -4.06 -1.70
CA VAL A 220 2.14 -4.79 -2.00
C VAL A 220 1.09 -3.86 -2.60
N ALA A 221 0.92 -2.65 -2.07
CA ALA A 221 -0.01 -1.67 -2.63
C ALA A 221 0.39 -1.27 -4.06
N LEU A 222 1.68 -1.01 -4.28
CA LEU A 222 2.21 -0.76 -5.64
C LEU A 222 1.92 -1.96 -6.54
N ALA A 223 2.17 -3.18 -6.07
CA ALA A 223 1.91 -4.37 -6.84
C ALA A 223 0.42 -4.54 -7.17
N ILE A 224 -0.51 -4.32 -6.23
CA ILE A 224 -1.96 -4.35 -6.49
C ILE A 224 -2.36 -3.29 -7.53
N LYS A 225 -1.83 -2.08 -7.42
CA LYS A 225 -2.07 -0.99 -8.38
C LYS A 225 -1.68 -1.40 -9.80
N GLU A 226 -0.56 -2.10 -9.96
CA GLU A 226 0.00 -2.46 -11.28
C GLU A 226 -0.43 -3.86 -11.80
N LEU A 227 -1.03 -4.71 -10.96
CA LEU A 227 -1.44 -6.10 -11.29
C LEU A 227 -2.95 -6.27 -11.55
N ASP A 228 -3.75 -5.20 -11.45
CA ASP A 228 -5.21 -5.27 -11.50
C ASP A 228 -5.79 -6.38 -10.57
N ASP A 229 -6.85 -7.08 -10.99
CA ASP A 229 -7.49 -8.18 -10.23
C ASP A 229 -6.63 -9.47 -10.15
N THR A 230 -5.43 -9.50 -10.73
CA THR A 230 -4.59 -10.72 -10.87
C THR A 230 -3.46 -10.82 -9.85
N PHE A 231 -3.70 -10.40 -8.62
CA PHE A 231 -2.71 -10.48 -7.56
C PHE A 231 -2.37 -11.96 -7.20
N PRO A 232 -1.10 -12.40 -7.29
CA PRO A 232 -0.75 -13.81 -7.15
C PRO A 232 -0.98 -14.34 -5.73
N GLY A 233 -1.70 -15.45 -5.64
CA GLY A 233 -1.68 -16.33 -4.45
C GLY A 233 -2.43 -15.81 -3.21
N ILE A 234 -2.99 -14.60 -3.22
CA ILE A 234 -3.78 -14.07 -2.11
C ILE A 234 -4.95 -13.23 -2.62
N SER A 235 -6.15 -13.48 -2.07
CA SER A 235 -7.32 -12.70 -2.44
C SER A 235 -7.26 -11.31 -1.84
N VAL A 236 -7.87 -10.34 -2.51
CA VAL A 236 -8.10 -8.98 -2.01
C VAL A 236 -8.76 -9.01 -0.63
N GLU A 237 -9.70 -9.93 -0.39
CA GLU A 237 -10.34 -10.14 0.91
C GLU A 237 -9.36 -10.62 1.98
N THR A 238 -8.44 -11.51 1.63
CA THR A 238 -7.39 -11.99 2.55
C THR A 238 -6.44 -10.85 2.91
N LEU A 239 -6.02 -10.03 1.94
CA LEU A 239 -5.20 -8.84 2.20
C LEU A 239 -5.94 -7.82 3.06
N GLN A 240 -7.22 -7.56 2.78
CA GLN A 240 -8.08 -6.73 3.64
C GLN A 240 -8.10 -7.26 5.06
N ASN A 241 -8.29 -8.57 5.24
CA ASN A 241 -8.31 -9.18 6.56
C ASN A 241 -6.96 -9.09 7.29
N ILE A 242 -5.82 -9.28 6.59
CA ILE A 242 -4.48 -9.08 7.14
C ILE A 242 -4.33 -7.63 7.63
N VAL A 243 -4.64 -6.66 6.77
CA VAL A 243 -4.52 -5.24 7.09
C VAL A 243 -5.44 -4.83 8.23
N MET A 244 -6.68 -5.31 8.26
CA MET A 244 -7.66 -4.93 9.29
C MET A 244 -7.44 -5.60 10.64
N ASN A 245 -6.78 -6.77 10.68
CA ASN A 245 -6.59 -7.54 11.91
C ASN A 245 -5.15 -7.58 12.43
N ALA A 246 -4.17 -7.10 11.67
CA ALA A 246 -2.78 -6.97 12.14
C ALA A 246 -2.70 -6.10 13.40
N ASP A 247 -1.73 -6.44 14.27
CA ASP A 247 -1.56 -5.84 15.58
C ASP A 247 -0.79 -4.52 15.41
N HIS A 248 -1.51 -3.46 15.01
CA HIS A 248 -0.91 -2.17 14.72
C HIS A 248 -0.68 -1.37 16.01
N ASP A 249 0.58 -1.17 16.38
CA ASP A 249 0.97 -0.31 17.52
C ASP A 249 0.82 1.21 17.24
N VAL A 250 0.08 1.62 16.20
CA VAL A 250 0.07 3.01 15.71
C VAL A 250 -1.29 3.67 15.89
N ILE A 251 -1.39 4.56 16.89
CA ILE A 251 -2.50 5.50 17.03
C ILE A 251 -1.95 6.93 16.87
N PRO A 252 -2.25 7.63 15.76
CA PRO A 252 -1.89 9.04 15.62
C PRO A 252 -2.67 9.91 16.63
N SER A 253 -2.00 10.83 17.30
CA SER A 253 -2.66 11.94 18.01
C SER A 253 -1.93 13.25 17.74
N SER A 254 -2.60 14.40 17.88
CA SER A 254 -1.98 15.71 17.60
C SER A 254 -0.79 16.04 18.51
N ASN A 255 -0.64 15.35 19.65
CA ASN A 255 0.50 15.49 20.58
C ASN A 255 1.52 14.36 20.49
N CYS A 256 1.22 13.29 19.73
CA CYS A 256 2.16 12.24 19.36
C CYS A 256 2.07 12.10 17.83
N PRO A 257 2.55 13.10 17.05
CA PRO A 257 2.75 12.88 15.63
C PRO A 257 3.60 11.62 15.54
N ILE A 258 3.31 10.77 14.56
CA ILE A 258 4.10 9.57 14.35
C ILE A 258 5.54 10.03 14.13
N GLN A 259 6.39 10.10 15.16
CA GLN A 259 7.75 10.62 15.05
C GLN A 259 8.70 9.52 14.61
N ASP A 260 8.32 8.30 14.96
CA ASP A 260 8.97 7.09 14.52
C ASP A 260 8.74 6.85 13.02
N LYS A 261 9.84 6.71 12.27
CA LYS A 261 9.82 6.51 10.83
C LYS A 261 9.05 5.23 10.47
N SER A 262 9.24 4.15 11.25
CA SER A 262 8.57 2.87 11.03
C SER A 262 7.06 3.05 11.15
N CYS A 263 6.55 3.65 12.23
CA CYS A 263 5.11 3.85 12.38
C CYS A 263 4.47 4.72 11.25
N ARG A 264 5.22 5.64 10.63
CA ARG A 264 4.71 6.46 9.50
C ARG A 264 4.59 5.62 8.25
N GLU A 265 5.63 4.86 7.97
CA GLU A 265 5.67 3.90 6.87
C GLU A 265 4.55 2.86 7.06
N GLN A 266 4.27 2.47 8.31
CA GLN A 266 3.17 1.58 8.64
C GLN A 266 1.80 2.14 8.26
N SER A 267 1.49 3.34 8.75
CA SER A 267 0.22 3.98 8.44
C SER A 267 0.08 4.28 6.94
N THR A 268 1.19 4.63 6.28
CA THR A 268 1.20 4.94 4.83
C THR A 268 0.97 3.68 4.02
N GLY A 269 1.68 2.59 4.30
CA GLY A 269 1.54 1.32 3.59
C GLY A 269 0.15 0.73 3.74
N ILE A 270 -0.42 0.76 4.96
CA ILE A 270 -1.81 0.36 5.22
C ILE A 270 -2.77 1.19 4.38
N CYS A 271 -2.68 2.53 4.45
CA CYS A 271 -3.53 3.43 3.67
C CYS A 271 -3.36 3.20 2.16
N SER A 272 -2.14 2.96 1.69
CA SER A 272 -1.86 2.68 0.28
C SER A 272 -2.53 1.39 -0.19
N ILE A 273 -2.38 0.27 0.55
CA ILE A 273 -3.07 -0.99 0.22
C ILE A 273 -4.57 -0.76 0.18
N LEU A 274 -5.08 -0.17 1.26
CA LEU A 274 -6.49 0.17 1.40
C LEU A 274 -6.97 0.92 0.15
N CYS A 275 -6.31 1.99 -0.28
CA CYS A 275 -6.74 2.80 -1.41
C CYS A 275 -6.77 2.08 -2.76
N VAL A 276 -6.02 0.99 -2.94
CA VAL A 276 -5.89 0.30 -4.23
C VAL A 276 -6.63 -1.04 -4.30
N LEU A 277 -7.17 -1.55 -3.19
CA LEU A 277 -7.88 -2.83 -3.17
C LEU A 277 -9.18 -2.75 -4.00
N PRO A 278 -9.36 -3.60 -5.03
CA PRO A 278 -10.55 -3.57 -5.87
C PRO A 278 -11.81 -4.04 -5.11
N GLY A 279 -13.00 -3.58 -5.54
CA GLY A 279 -14.30 -4.05 -5.01
C GLY A 279 -14.86 -3.30 -3.79
N ILE A 280 -14.17 -2.26 -3.33
CA ILE A 280 -14.64 -1.39 -2.24
C ILE A 280 -15.72 -0.44 -2.77
N LYS A 281 -16.98 -0.85 -2.67
CA LYS A 281 -18.12 0.00 -3.07
C LYS A 281 -18.49 0.98 -1.97
N ALA A 282 -18.76 2.22 -2.38
CA ALA A 282 -19.30 3.23 -1.48
C ALA A 282 -20.62 2.75 -0.84
N PRO A 283 -20.85 3.03 0.45
CA PRO A 283 -22.17 2.88 1.05
C PRO A 283 -23.20 3.67 0.23
N GLY A 284 -24.25 3.00 -0.25
CA GLY A 284 -25.39 3.70 -0.89
C GLY A 284 -25.41 3.79 -2.42
N ASN A 285 -24.74 2.88 -3.15
CA ASN A 285 -24.81 2.84 -4.64
C ASN A 285 -24.22 4.09 -5.32
N CYS A 286 -23.29 4.79 -4.68
CA CYS A 286 -22.51 5.87 -5.29
C CYS A 286 -21.31 5.32 -6.08
N ASP A 287 -21.05 5.91 -7.25
CA ASP A 287 -19.92 5.54 -8.11
C ASP A 287 -18.56 6.09 -7.60
N GLU A 288 -18.57 7.12 -6.76
CA GLU A 288 -17.38 7.71 -6.13
C GLU A 288 -17.27 7.32 -4.64
N LEU A 289 -16.13 6.76 -4.24
CA LEU A 289 -15.79 6.52 -2.84
C LEU A 289 -15.30 7.82 -2.17
N ARG A 290 -16.01 8.30 -1.15
CA ARG A 290 -15.60 9.48 -0.35
C ARG A 290 -15.16 9.13 1.06
N ARG A 291 -15.44 7.90 1.51
CA ARG A 291 -14.92 7.31 2.74
C ARG A 291 -14.84 5.78 2.60
N TRP A 292 -14.11 5.15 3.52
CA TRP A 292 -14.05 3.69 3.63
C TRP A 292 -15.42 3.04 3.90
N PRO A 293 -15.80 1.94 3.22
CA PRO A 293 -17.13 1.32 3.36
C PRO A 293 -17.37 0.69 4.73
N CYS A 294 -16.36 0.00 5.27
CA CYS A 294 -16.40 -0.65 6.57
C CYS A 294 -15.22 -0.14 7.42
N ILE A 295 -15.53 0.57 8.50
CA ILE A 295 -14.54 1.19 9.41
C ILE A 295 -14.78 0.81 10.88
N SER A 296 -15.74 -0.08 11.14
CA SER A 296 -16.10 -0.54 12.48
C SER A 296 -15.44 -1.88 12.77
N VAL A 297 -14.88 -2.01 13.98
CA VAL A 297 -14.34 -3.27 14.51
C VAL A 297 -15.12 -3.62 15.76
N CYS A 298 -15.73 -4.80 15.78
CA CYS A 298 -16.40 -5.35 16.96
C CYS A 298 -15.64 -6.59 17.46
N LYS A 299 -15.36 -6.66 18.76
CA LYS A 299 -14.73 -7.82 19.41
C LYS A 299 -15.51 -8.22 20.67
N PRO A 300 -15.78 -9.53 20.87
CA PRO A 300 -16.39 -10.01 22.10
C PRO A 300 -15.44 -9.84 23.29
N LEU A 301 -15.97 -9.41 24.43
CA LEU A 301 -15.22 -9.31 25.69
C LEU A 301 -15.10 -10.69 26.38
N ALA A 302 -14.34 -11.61 25.76
CA ALA A 302 -14.19 -13.00 26.22
C ALA A 302 -13.08 -13.21 27.28
N SER A 303 -12.22 -12.22 27.50
CA SER A 303 -11.05 -12.30 28.38
C SER A 303 -10.91 -11.05 29.24
N LYS A 304 -10.13 -11.14 30.34
CA LYS A 304 -9.84 -9.99 31.23
C LYS A 304 -9.06 -8.86 30.54
N HIS A 305 -8.32 -9.20 29.49
CA HIS A 305 -7.58 -8.24 28.67
C HIS A 305 -7.98 -8.45 27.23
N VAL A 306 -8.45 -7.39 26.59
CA VAL A 306 -8.86 -7.38 25.18
C VAL A 306 -8.09 -6.27 24.49
N ARG A 307 -7.47 -6.58 23.35
CA ARG A 307 -6.79 -5.63 22.48
C ARG A 307 -7.64 -5.37 21.23
N LEU A 308 -7.87 -4.10 20.95
CA LEU A 308 -8.67 -3.59 19.84
C LEU A 308 -7.83 -2.55 19.10
N ASN A 309 -7.65 -2.76 17.80
CA ASN A 309 -6.92 -1.85 16.92
C ASN A 309 -7.86 -1.39 15.80
N SER A 310 -7.67 -0.17 15.32
CA SER A 310 -8.38 0.37 14.17
C SER A 310 -7.43 1.28 13.40
N ALA A 311 -7.26 1.00 12.10
CA ALA A 311 -6.48 1.85 11.19
C ALA A 311 -7.06 3.26 11.04
N PHE A 312 -8.35 3.45 11.37
CA PHE A 312 -9.07 4.70 11.22
C PHE A 312 -9.28 5.45 12.54
N GLY A 313 -9.06 4.77 13.67
CA GLY A 313 -9.59 5.21 14.97
C GLY A 313 -11.12 5.23 14.98
N GLY A 314 -11.73 5.74 16.05
CA GLY A 314 -13.19 5.84 16.16
C GLY A 314 -13.69 5.99 17.59
N LEU A 315 -15.01 6.14 17.73
CA LEU A 315 -15.69 6.07 19.01
C LEU A 315 -15.74 4.61 19.49
N LEU A 316 -15.46 4.40 20.78
CA LEU A 316 -15.58 3.08 21.42
C LEU A 316 -16.96 2.94 22.05
N PHE A 317 -17.65 1.86 21.69
CA PHE A 317 -18.94 1.50 22.25
C PHE A 317 -18.85 0.16 22.99
N LEU A 318 -19.68 0.01 24.01
CA LEU A 318 -19.89 -1.26 24.71
C LEU A 318 -21.30 -1.73 24.39
N GLU A 319 -21.38 -2.84 23.67
CA GLU A 319 -22.64 -3.52 23.35
C GLU A 319 -23.01 -4.45 24.49
N SER A 320 -24.20 -4.25 25.07
CA SER A 320 -24.74 -5.12 26.10
C SER A 320 -25.67 -6.15 25.46
N PRO A 321 -25.60 -7.44 25.84
CA PRO A 321 -26.59 -8.41 25.43
C PRO A 321 -27.99 -8.01 25.91
N GLU A 322 -29.02 -8.31 25.11
CA GLU A 322 -30.40 -7.98 25.44
C GLU A 322 -30.84 -8.60 26.78
N GLY A 323 -31.43 -7.79 27.66
CA GLY A 323 -32.05 -8.26 28.90
C GLY A 323 -31.11 -8.42 30.09
N GLU A 324 -29.81 -8.15 29.95
CA GLU A 324 -28.87 -8.16 31.07
C GLU A 324 -28.57 -6.75 31.61
N MET A 325 -28.66 -6.58 32.93
CA MET A 325 -28.40 -5.32 33.65
C MET A 325 -27.20 -5.49 34.60
N ASN A 326 -26.12 -6.09 34.08
CA ASN A 326 -24.88 -6.26 34.82
C ASN A 326 -23.95 -5.09 34.56
N SER A 327 -23.28 -4.58 35.60
CA SER A 327 -22.26 -3.54 35.44
C SER A 327 -20.87 -4.17 35.37
N ILE A 328 -20.02 -3.59 34.52
CA ILE A 328 -18.61 -3.95 34.40
C ILE A 328 -17.76 -2.70 34.58
N THR A 329 -16.60 -2.87 35.19
CA THR A 329 -15.58 -1.82 35.25
C THR A 329 -14.50 -2.14 34.23
N ILE A 330 -14.26 -1.22 33.30
CA ILE A 330 -13.26 -1.37 32.26
C ILE A 330 -12.18 -0.30 32.47
N LEU A 331 -10.92 -0.72 32.39
CA LEU A 331 -9.77 0.17 32.32
C LEU A 331 -9.30 0.24 30.87
N LEU A 332 -9.34 1.44 30.29
CA LEU A 332 -8.90 1.70 28.93
C LEU A 332 -7.49 2.27 28.94
N HIS A 333 -6.61 1.70 28.12
CA HIS A 333 -5.25 2.20 27.88
C HIS A 333 -5.14 2.65 26.42
N HIS A 334 -4.27 3.63 26.14
CA HIS A 334 -4.00 4.13 24.79
C HIS A 334 -5.24 4.68 24.05
N VAL A 335 -6.16 5.31 24.79
CA VAL A 335 -7.35 5.94 24.23
C VAL A 335 -7.24 7.46 24.23
N VAL A 336 -7.84 8.09 23.22
CA VAL A 336 -7.93 9.54 23.11
C VAL A 336 -9.31 10.01 23.61
N LEU A 337 -9.32 11.06 24.44
CA LEU A 337 -10.57 11.65 24.90
C LEU A 337 -11.32 12.30 23.73
N THR A 338 -12.62 12.02 23.61
CA THR A 338 -13.53 12.64 22.64
C THR A 338 -14.38 13.74 23.29
N PRO A 339 -14.76 14.81 22.55
CA PRO A 339 -15.81 15.72 22.97
C PRO A 339 -17.11 14.97 23.26
N THR A 340 -17.54 14.99 24.52
CA THR A 340 -18.75 14.27 24.96
C THR A 340 -19.64 15.21 25.75
N TYR A 341 -20.93 15.20 25.45
CA TYR A 341 -21.96 15.94 26.16
C TYR A 341 -23.14 15.02 26.47
N ASP A 342 -23.67 15.05 27.69
CA ASP A 342 -24.90 14.32 28.01
C ASP A 342 -25.77 15.19 28.92
N LEU A 343 -26.95 15.56 28.43
CA LEU A 343 -27.93 16.40 29.14
C LEU A 343 -28.39 15.75 30.46
N THR A 344 -28.40 14.41 30.51
CA THR A 344 -28.91 13.65 31.65
C THR A 344 -27.84 13.34 32.70
N ASP A 345 -26.56 13.57 32.39
CA ASP A 345 -25.43 13.40 33.30
C ASP A 345 -24.83 14.77 33.67
N PRO A 346 -25.14 15.29 34.87
CA PRO A 346 -24.66 16.60 35.32
C PRO A 346 -23.13 16.72 35.33
N ASN A 347 -22.39 15.61 35.48
CA ASN A 347 -20.93 15.64 35.46
C ASN A 347 -20.41 15.80 34.04
N ARG A 348 -21.00 15.09 33.06
CA ARG A 348 -20.65 15.24 31.64
C ARG A 348 -21.03 16.62 31.09
N ALA A 349 -22.21 17.13 31.44
CA ALA A 349 -22.64 18.47 31.05
C ALA A 349 -21.69 19.56 31.57
N LYS A 350 -21.30 19.51 32.85
CA LYS A 350 -20.34 20.45 33.44
C LYS A 350 -18.94 20.34 32.84
N ALA A 351 -18.54 19.14 32.44
CA ALA A 351 -17.24 18.90 31.81
C ALA A 351 -17.18 19.37 30.35
N TRP A 352 -18.27 19.87 29.77
CA TRP A 352 -18.33 20.23 28.35
C TRP A 352 -17.22 21.18 27.93
N GLN A 353 -17.06 22.30 28.62
CA GLN A 353 -16.07 23.31 28.24
C GLN A 353 -14.65 22.73 28.24
N TYR A 354 -14.31 21.95 29.28
CA TYR A 354 -13.02 21.26 29.35
C TYR A 354 -12.85 20.28 28.18
N ARG A 355 -13.84 19.43 27.92
CA ARG A 355 -13.78 18.45 26.82
C ARG A 355 -13.72 19.12 25.45
N ARG A 356 -14.49 20.18 25.24
CA ARG A 356 -14.46 20.99 24.02
C ARG A 356 -13.06 21.57 23.77
N ASP A 357 -12.39 22.03 24.81
CA ASP A 357 -11.10 22.72 24.68
C ASP A 357 -9.90 21.74 24.67
N HIS A 358 -10.04 20.52 25.20
CA HIS A 358 -8.92 19.60 25.42
C HIS A 358 -9.08 18.20 24.80
N ALA A 359 -10.29 17.77 24.44
CA ALA A 359 -10.49 16.47 23.81
C ALA A 359 -10.07 16.50 22.35
N GLN A 360 -9.31 15.49 21.92
CA GLN A 360 -8.70 15.41 20.59
C GLN A 360 -9.38 14.39 19.68
N GLY A 361 -10.42 13.71 20.16
CA GLY A 361 -11.19 12.77 19.35
C GLY A 361 -11.77 13.44 18.11
N LEU A 362 -11.63 12.80 16.95
CA LEU A 362 -12.11 13.28 15.65
C LEU A 362 -13.64 13.34 15.57
N TRP A 363 -14.30 12.53 16.39
CA TRP A 363 -15.75 12.41 16.52
C TRP A 363 -16.18 12.87 17.90
N ALA A 364 -17.40 13.39 18.00
CA ALA A 364 -18.07 13.79 19.24
C ALA A 364 -19.32 12.93 19.47
N ASP A 365 -19.66 12.74 20.75
CA ASP A 365 -20.87 12.03 21.21
C ASP A 365 -21.70 12.97 22.09
N ILE A 366 -22.85 13.41 21.59
CA ILE A 366 -23.75 14.32 22.32
C ILE A 366 -25.12 13.66 22.53
N ALA A 367 -25.62 13.67 23.76
CA ALA A 367 -26.80 12.91 24.13
C ALA A 367 -27.86 13.74 24.88
N GLY A 368 -29.10 13.60 24.44
CA GLY A 368 -30.30 13.99 25.15
C GLY A 368 -30.87 12.82 25.98
N GLN A 369 -32.11 12.96 26.42
CA GLN A 369 -32.83 11.93 27.15
C GLN A 369 -33.20 10.73 26.25
N HIS A 370 -33.57 10.98 25.00
CA HIS A 370 -34.13 10.00 24.05
C HIS A 370 -33.35 9.92 22.74
N ILE A 371 -32.36 10.79 22.53
CA ILE A 371 -31.56 10.79 21.30
C ILE A 371 -30.06 10.97 21.58
N VAL A 372 -29.22 10.42 20.70
CA VAL A 372 -27.76 10.61 20.70
C VAL A 372 -27.32 10.95 19.28
N PHE A 373 -26.40 11.91 19.14
CA PHE A 373 -25.75 12.24 17.88
C PHE A 373 -24.26 11.92 17.93
N ASN A 374 -23.78 11.23 16.90
CA ASN A 374 -22.36 11.11 16.59
C ASN A 374 -22.03 11.96 15.37
N VAL A 375 -21.14 12.92 15.57
CA VAL A 375 -20.81 13.94 14.59
C VAL A 375 -19.30 14.18 14.56
N PRO A 376 -18.73 14.66 13.45
CA PRO A 376 -17.35 15.14 13.44
C PRO A 376 -17.18 16.25 14.48
N SER A 377 -16.13 16.16 15.31
CA SER A 377 -15.91 17.11 16.41
C SER A 377 -15.91 18.56 15.94
N LYS A 378 -15.28 18.85 14.78
CA LYS A 378 -15.25 20.19 14.18
C LYS A 378 -16.64 20.83 14.03
N SER A 379 -17.69 20.04 13.90
CA SER A 379 -19.07 20.51 13.71
C SER A 379 -19.71 21.04 15.00
N ILE A 380 -19.19 20.68 16.18
CA ILE A 380 -19.82 21.02 17.47
C ILE A 380 -18.94 21.82 18.42
N LEU A 381 -17.62 21.91 18.17
CA LEU A 381 -16.69 22.55 19.11
C LEU A 381 -16.96 24.05 19.31
N HIS A 382 -17.76 24.68 18.46
CA HIS A 382 -18.16 26.08 18.60
C HIS A 382 -19.41 26.29 19.47
N PHE A 383 -20.10 25.22 19.88
CA PHE A 383 -21.29 25.30 20.72
C PHE A 383 -20.92 25.40 22.21
N ASP A 384 -21.63 26.27 22.94
CA ASP A 384 -21.64 26.26 24.40
C ASP A 384 -22.69 25.25 24.95
N SER A 385 -22.68 25.03 26.27
CA SER A 385 -23.59 24.08 26.91
C SER A 385 -25.06 24.48 26.77
N ILE A 386 -25.38 25.77 26.75
CA ILE A 386 -26.76 26.27 26.66
C ILE A 386 -27.31 26.01 25.25
N GLN A 387 -26.47 26.17 24.23
CA GLN A 387 -26.84 25.85 22.85
C GLN A 387 -27.04 24.34 22.68
N LEU A 388 -26.17 23.51 23.26
CA LEU A 388 -26.34 22.05 23.25
C LEU A 388 -27.62 21.62 23.98
N ASP A 389 -27.93 22.20 25.13
CA ASP A 389 -29.18 21.96 25.86
C ASP A 389 -30.39 22.17 24.96
N ARG A 390 -30.45 23.32 24.28
CA ARG A 390 -31.58 23.68 23.41
C ARG A 390 -31.72 22.70 22.24
N VAL A 391 -30.61 22.33 21.61
CA VAL A 391 -30.62 21.41 20.46
C VAL A 391 -31.10 20.02 20.90
N LEU A 392 -30.55 19.49 21.99
CA LEU A 392 -30.86 18.15 22.46
C LEU A 392 -32.29 18.07 23.00
N GLN A 393 -32.75 19.07 23.76
CA GLN A 393 -34.14 19.15 24.23
C GLN A 393 -35.14 19.24 23.09
N PHE A 394 -34.81 20.00 22.03
CA PHE A 394 -35.66 20.05 20.84
C PHE A 394 -35.79 18.67 20.20
N TRP A 395 -34.68 17.95 20.00
CA TRP A 395 -34.73 16.62 19.40
C TRP A 395 -35.36 15.56 20.29
N ASP A 396 -35.17 15.63 21.61
CA ASP A 396 -35.91 14.79 22.55
C ASP A 396 -37.43 14.99 22.42
N ALA A 397 -37.89 16.23 22.31
CA ALA A 397 -39.29 16.55 22.08
C ALA A 397 -39.81 15.99 20.74
N VAL A 398 -38.97 16.00 19.69
CA VAL A 398 -39.31 15.37 18.41
C VAL A 398 -39.47 13.86 18.55
N VAL A 399 -38.58 13.17 19.28
CA VAL A 399 -38.69 11.72 19.51
C VAL A 399 -39.96 11.41 20.32
N ILE A 400 -40.24 12.18 21.37
CA ILE A 400 -41.46 12.05 22.17
C ILE A 400 -42.71 12.22 21.29
N ALA A 401 -42.77 13.26 20.45
CA ALA A 401 -43.92 13.50 19.57
C ALA A 401 -44.17 12.33 18.60
N HIS A 402 -43.12 11.68 18.08
CA HIS A 402 -43.28 10.49 17.25
C HIS A 402 -43.89 9.32 18.03
N HIS A 403 -43.46 9.13 19.27
CA HIS A 403 -43.97 8.09 20.16
C HIS A 403 -45.42 8.36 20.59
N GLU A 404 -45.77 9.60 20.89
CA GLU A 404 -47.15 10.04 21.18
C GLU A 404 -48.08 9.75 19.99
N LEU A 405 -47.69 10.13 18.77
CA LEU A 405 -48.47 9.85 17.56
C LEU A 405 -48.65 8.35 17.31
N ARG A 406 -47.66 7.53 17.70
CA ARG A 406 -47.71 6.07 17.60
C ARG A 406 -48.50 5.42 18.76
N GLY A 407 -48.80 6.15 19.84
CA GLY A 407 -49.39 5.60 21.06
C GLY A 407 -48.43 4.70 21.84
N THR A 408 -47.14 5.03 21.85
CA THR A 408 -46.07 4.27 22.51
C THR A 408 -45.17 5.22 23.32
N GLU A 409 -44.25 4.66 24.11
CA GLU A 409 -43.25 5.42 24.85
C GLU A 409 -41.83 5.10 24.32
N PRO A 410 -40.89 6.06 24.35
CA PRO A 410 -39.48 5.79 24.03
C PRO A 410 -38.88 4.77 25.01
N LYS A 411 -38.31 3.68 24.48
CA LYS A 411 -37.74 2.59 25.30
C LYS A 411 -36.22 2.68 25.49
N HIS A 412 -35.54 3.30 24.55
CA HIS A 412 -34.09 3.47 24.52
C HIS A 412 -33.76 4.78 23.79
N ARG A 413 -32.51 5.24 23.89
CA ARG A 413 -32.06 6.39 23.11
C ARG A 413 -31.88 5.99 21.65
N GLU A 414 -32.37 6.80 20.73
CA GLU A 414 -32.10 6.64 19.30
C GLU A 414 -30.75 7.26 18.94
N ARG A 415 -29.87 6.51 18.26
CA ARG A 415 -28.56 7.02 17.83
C ARG A 415 -28.58 7.44 16.37
N ILE A 416 -28.12 8.66 16.11
CA ILE A 416 -27.99 9.24 14.77
C ILE A 416 -26.51 9.47 14.50
N VAL A 417 -26.02 8.95 13.38
CA VAL A 417 -24.64 9.15 12.92
C VAL A 417 -24.64 10.06 11.71
N CYS A 418 -23.89 11.15 11.78
CA CYS A 418 -23.69 12.12 10.70
C CYS A 418 -22.31 11.89 10.09
N ASP A 419 -22.25 11.47 8.82
CA ASP A 419 -21.02 11.07 8.16
C ASP A 419 -20.96 11.64 6.73
N GLU A 420 -19.79 11.57 6.09
CA GLU A 420 -19.55 12.09 4.75
C GLU A 420 -20.25 11.27 3.65
N GLN A 421 -20.43 9.97 3.89
CA GLN A 421 -21.09 9.06 2.95
C GLN A 421 -21.86 7.95 3.68
N PRO A 422 -22.95 8.26 4.40
CA PRO A 422 -23.87 7.25 4.88
C PRO A 422 -24.60 6.62 3.68
N SER A 423 -25.28 5.48 3.90
CA SER A 423 -25.98 4.78 2.82
C SER A 423 -27.02 5.63 2.08
N PHE A 424 -27.57 6.68 2.71
CA PHE A 424 -28.37 7.72 2.05
C PHE A 424 -28.26 9.06 2.81
N GLY A 425 -28.12 10.17 2.09
CA GLY A 425 -28.19 11.53 2.65
C GLY A 425 -26.98 11.94 3.49
N TYR A 426 -27.21 12.80 4.50
CA TYR A 426 -26.16 13.30 5.42
C TYR A 426 -26.14 12.57 6.78
N MET A 427 -27.28 12.00 7.18
CA MET A 427 -27.45 11.39 8.50
C MET A 427 -28.21 10.08 8.37
N ARG A 428 -27.84 9.09 9.19
CA ARG A 428 -28.54 7.81 9.27
C ARG A 428 -28.86 7.49 10.73
N LYS A 429 -30.06 6.95 10.96
CA LYS A 429 -30.40 6.26 12.21
C LYS A 429 -29.64 4.94 12.24
N ASP A 430 -28.83 4.76 13.27
CA ASP A 430 -28.21 3.48 13.51
C ASP A 430 -29.24 2.55 14.18
N ILE A 431 -29.43 1.37 13.61
CA ILE A 431 -30.44 0.39 14.07
C ILE A 431 -29.76 -0.81 14.75
N GLY A 432 -28.42 -0.84 14.82
CA GLY A 432 -27.70 -1.92 15.48
C GLY A 432 -26.31 -1.50 15.95
N LEU A 433 -26.19 -1.34 17.27
CA LEU A 433 -25.06 -1.84 18.03
C LEU A 433 -25.63 -2.94 18.93
#